data_AF-A0A9E1WHC4-F1
#
_entry.id   AF-A0A9E1WHC4-F1
#
_cell.length_a   1.000
_cell.length_b   1.000
_cell.length_c   1.000
_cell.angle_alpha   90.00
_cell.angle_beta   90.00
_cell.angle_gamma   90.00
#
_symmetry.space_group_name_H-M   'P 1'
#
loop_
_entity.id
_entity.type
_entity.pdbx_description
1 polymer ?
#
loop_
_entity_poly.entity_id
_entity_poly.type
_entity_poly.pdbx_seq_one_letter_code
_entity_poly.pdbx_strand_id
1 'polypeptide(L)'
;MNKLKDFIEKKMSMSHIYQPVMIKVLLENGGTANKQTIAQNILSYDFSQVEYYEGITNKMVGRVLRKNEVVSKDKNIYGLKSFQDLSSSEIHELIALCDQKIEEYINKRGTKIWEHRRRNRKAVPGSTRYEVLKRADGRCELCGISKEEKALEVDHIIPKNHGGEDSIDNYQALCFSCNANKRDTDDTDFRNLNVKYQTRISDCVFCNISRNIIAENELSIAFYDKFPVTSKHVLVIPKRHCNDYFELSQPEINAMNRLTHNLKSKFSKEDTSITGYNIGFNTGADAGQTVFHCHMHLIPRRKGDLENPIGGVRNIISGKGDFKTKPNKT
;
A
#
# COMPACT_ATOMS: atom_id res chain seq x y z
N MET A 1 -8.75 21.81 38.30
CA MET A 1 -8.16 22.48 37.11
C MET A 1 -6.83 21.87 36.66
N ASN A 2 -5.86 21.69 37.55
CA ASN A 2 -4.49 21.30 37.15
C ASN A 2 -4.33 19.94 36.46
N LYS A 3 -5.08 18.89 36.83
CA LYS A 3 -4.90 17.56 36.19
C LYS A 3 -5.42 17.49 34.75
N LEU A 4 -6.60 18.07 34.48
CA LEU A 4 -7.17 18.06 33.12
C LEU A 4 -6.35 18.95 32.18
N LYS A 5 -5.95 20.13 32.66
CA LYS A 5 -5.07 21.03 31.91
C LYS A 5 -3.69 20.41 31.63
N ASP A 6 -3.05 19.82 32.66
CA ASP A 6 -1.77 19.11 32.51
C ASP A 6 -1.89 17.91 31.56
N PHE A 7 -3.02 17.19 31.59
CA PHE A 7 -3.27 16.13 30.64
C PHE A 7 -3.34 16.66 29.21
N ILE A 8 -4.16 17.68 28.94
CA ILE A 8 -4.33 18.27 27.62
C ILE A 8 -3.01 18.85 27.09
N GLU A 9 -2.24 19.56 27.93
CA GLU A 9 -1.03 20.26 27.50
C GLU A 9 0.19 19.37 27.38
N LYS A 10 0.34 18.36 28.25
CA LYS A 10 1.62 17.63 28.39
C LYS A 10 1.53 16.12 28.21
N LYS A 11 0.36 15.51 28.37
CA LYS A 11 0.19 14.04 28.35
C LYS A 11 -0.67 13.53 27.20
N MET A 12 -1.49 14.39 26.60
CA MET A 12 -2.38 14.02 25.51
C MET A 12 -1.54 13.75 24.25
N SER A 13 -1.53 12.50 23.82
CA SER A 13 -0.92 12.11 22.55
C SER A 13 -1.92 12.35 21.42
N MET A 14 -1.59 13.27 20.51
CA MET A 14 -2.42 13.63 19.36
C MET A 14 -2.34 12.59 18.23
N SER A 15 -2.58 11.31 18.56
CA SER A 15 -2.71 10.25 17.55
C SER A 15 -4.06 10.29 16.83
N HIS A 16 -5.12 10.76 17.49
CA HIS A 16 -6.45 10.99 16.95
C HIS A 16 -7.12 12.17 17.66
N ILE A 17 -8.09 12.80 17.00
CA ILE A 17 -8.86 13.94 17.52
C ILE A 17 -9.93 13.56 18.57
N TYR A 18 -10.14 12.27 18.85
CA TYR A 18 -11.27 11.81 19.67
C TYR A 18 -11.17 12.23 21.14
N GLN A 19 -9.96 12.21 21.71
CA GLN A 19 -9.73 12.60 23.10
C GLN A 19 -10.09 14.08 23.36
N PRO A 20 -9.58 15.05 22.57
CA PRO A 20 -9.97 16.45 22.78
C PRO A 20 -11.46 16.70 22.49
N VAL A 21 -12.05 16.03 21.50
CA VAL A 21 -13.50 16.17 21.21
C VAL A 21 -14.35 15.65 22.37
N MET A 22 -14.05 14.47 22.91
CA MET A 22 -14.79 13.93 24.05
C MET A 22 -14.69 14.84 25.28
N ILE A 23 -13.48 15.32 25.60
CA ILE A 23 -13.27 16.25 26.71
C ILE A 23 -14.08 17.53 26.49
N LYS A 24 -14.03 18.11 25.28
CA LYS A 24 -14.79 19.31 24.92
C LYS A 24 -16.31 19.10 25.12
N VAL A 25 -16.87 18.01 24.59
CA VAL A 25 -18.29 17.69 24.72
C VAL A 25 -18.71 17.55 26.18
N LEU A 26 -17.89 16.89 27.01
CA LEU A 26 -18.16 16.76 28.44
C LEU A 26 -18.14 18.14 29.13
N LEU A 27 -17.18 19.01 28.81
CA LEU A 27 -17.11 20.36 29.38
C LEU A 27 -18.32 21.22 28.97
N GLU A 28 -18.75 21.15 27.71
CA GLU A 28 -19.90 21.90 27.19
C GLU A 28 -21.24 21.42 27.78
N ASN A 29 -21.32 20.17 28.25
CA ASN A 29 -22.52 19.56 28.82
C ASN A 29 -22.44 19.41 30.36
N GLY A 30 -21.79 20.35 31.04
CA GLY A 30 -21.76 20.39 32.52
C GLY A 30 -21.03 19.22 33.17
N GLY A 31 -20.12 18.57 32.45
CA GLY A 31 -19.32 17.43 32.91
C GLY A 31 -19.85 16.05 32.50
N THR A 32 -21.03 15.97 31.88
CA THR A 32 -21.66 14.68 31.52
C THR A 32 -22.29 14.71 30.13
N ALA A 33 -22.10 13.64 29.36
CA ALA A 33 -22.79 13.45 28.08
C ALA A 33 -23.01 11.96 27.84
N ASN A 34 -24.10 11.61 27.15
CA ASN A 34 -24.33 10.23 26.75
C ASN A 34 -23.40 9.84 25.58
N LYS A 35 -23.20 8.53 25.40
CA LYS A 35 -22.29 7.99 24.36
C LYS A 35 -22.68 8.42 22.94
N GLN A 36 -23.98 8.55 22.67
CA GLN A 36 -24.49 8.92 21.35
C GLN A 36 -24.15 10.37 21.00
N THR A 37 -24.31 11.29 21.93
CA THR A 37 -23.93 12.71 21.79
C THR A 37 -22.43 12.86 21.55
N ILE A 38 -21.60 12.11 22.28
CA ILE A 38 -20.15 12.11 22.07
C ILE A 38 -19.80 11.58 20.67
N ALA A 39 -20.42 10.48 20.25
CA ALA A 39 -20.18 9.90 18.93
C ALA A 39 -20.60 10.83 17.78
N GLN A 40 -21.73 11.52 17.89
CA GLN A 40 -22.19 12.51 16.90
C GLN A 40 -21.21 13.68 16.78
N ASN A 41 -20.65 14.14 17.89
CA ASN A 41 -19.64 15.20 17.89
C ASN A 41 -18.29 14.71 17.37
N ILE A 42 -17.91 13.45 17.57
CA ILE A 42 -16.71 12.90 16.93
C ILE A 42 -16.89 12.82 15.41
N LEU A 43 -18.07 12.40 14.95
CA LEU A 43 -18.39 12.29 13.52
C LEU A 43 -18.30 13.63 12.77
N SER A 44 -18.59 14.76 13.42
CA SER A 44 -18.52 16.07 12.77
C SER A 44 -17.09 16.51 12.40
N TYR A 45 -16.08 15.88 12.98
CA TYR A 45 -14.67 16.11 12.66
C TYR A 45 -14.05 15.02 11.77
N ASP A 46 -14.82 13.98 11.40
CA ASP A 46 -14.38 12.98 10.44
C ASP A 46 -14.52 13.53 9.01
N PHE A 47 -13.43 14.10 8.50
CA PHE A 47 -13.38 14.72 7.17
C PHE A 47 -13.87 13.79 6.06
N SER A 48 -13.55 12.49 6.13
CA SER A 48 -13.93 11.51 5.11
C SER A 48 -15.44 11.29 5.04
N GLN A 49 -16.11 11.30 6.21
CA GLN A 49 -17.55 11.14 6.30
C GLN A 49 -18.27 12.43 5.92
N VAL A 50 -17.71 13.58 6.27
CA VAL A 50 -18.22 14.88 5.83
C VAL A 50 -18.18 14.99 4.30
N GLU A 51 -17.04 14.72 3.66
CA GLU A 51 -16.91 14.73 2.19
C GLU A 51 -17.89 13.76 1.51
N TYR A 52 -18.07 12.57 2.08
CA TYR A 52 -19.05 11.61 1.58
C TYR A 52 -20.47 12.21 1.57
N TYR A 53 -20.92 12.76 2.71
CA TYR A 53 -22.26 13.34 2.82
C TYR A 53 -22.40 14.65 2.03
N GLU A 54 -21.34 15.42 1.81
CA GLU A 54 -21.35 16.53 0.85
C GLU A 54 -21.61 16.04 -0.58
N GLY A 55 -20.99 14.93 -0.98
CA GLY A 55 -21.26 14.26 -2.25
C GLY A 55 -22.71 13.83 -2.40
N ILE A 56 -23.29 13.22 -1.35
CA ILE A 56 -24.70 12.80 -1.30
C ILE A 56 -25.63 14.02 -1.40
N THR A 57 -25.35 15.06 -0.61
CA THR A 57 -26.10 16.32 -0.60
C THR A 57 -26.10 16.95 -1.98
N ASN A 58 -24.97 16.94 -2.68
CA ASN A 58 -24.87 17.54 -4.01
C ASN A 58 -25.49 16.71 -5.14
N LYS A 59 -25.23 15.40 -5.17
CA LYS A 59 -25.59 14.54 -6.31
C LYS A 59 -27.02 14.02 -6.23
N MET A 60 -27.55 13.82 -5.02
CA MET A 60 -28.85 13.20 -4.81
C MET A 60 -29.85 14.20 -4.24
N VAL A 61 -29.70 14.61 -2.99
CA VAL A 61 -30.73 15.40 -2.28
C VAL A 61 -30.89 16.77 -2.91
N GLY A 62 -29.79 17.53 -3.02
CA GLY A 62 -29.77 18.86 -3.62
C GLY A 62 -30.04 18.86 -5.13
N ARG A 63 -29.81 17.75 -5.85
CA ARG A 63 -30.24 17.63 -7.24
C ARG A 63 -31.76 17.50 -7.33
N VAL A 64 -32.36 16.63 -6.52
CA VAL A 64 -33.81 16.40 -6.52
C VAL A 64 -34.56 17.64 -6.07
N LEU A 65 -34.14 18.27 -4.96
CA LEU A 65 -34.81 19.47 -4.44
C LEU A 65 -34.66 20.67 -5.37
N ARG A 66 -33.52 20.83 -6.07
CA ARG A 66 -33.38 21.86 -7.11
C ARG A 66 -34.25 21.58 -8.33
N LYS A 67 -34.34 20.32 -8.77
CA LYS A 67 -35.21 19.92 -9.90
C LYS A 67 -36.68 20.24 -9.62
N ASN A 68 -37.12 20.09 -8.37
CA ASN A 68 -38.48 20.43 -7.93
C ASN A 68 -38.59 21.87 -7.42
N GLU A 69 -37.59 22.70 -7.68
CA GLU A 69 -37.59 24.14 -7.36
C GLU A 69 -37.74 24.51 -5.89
N VAL A 70 -37.56 23.56 -4.97
CA VAL A 70 -37.70 23.77 -3.51
C VAL A 70 -36.51 24.54 -2.94
N VAL A 71 -35.30 24.29 -3.45
CA VAL A 71 -34.06 24.93 -2.95
C VAL A 71 -33.27 25.61 -4.07
N SER A 72 -32.51 26.65 -3.71
CA SER A 72 -31.43 27.23 -4.51
C SER A 72 -30.07 26.74 -4.03
N LYS A 73 -29.04 26.89 -4.87
CA LYS A 73 -27.65 26.58 -4.52
C LYS A 73 -26.71 27.65 -5.05
N ASP A 74 -25.93 28.27 -4.17
CA ASP A 74 -24.78 29.11 -4.52
C ASP A 74 -23.50 28.50 -3.92
N LYS A 75 -22.57 28.09 -4.79
CA LYS A 75 -21.35 27.35 -4.42
C LYS A 75 -21.63 26.19 -3.46
N ASN A 76 -21.35 26.34 -2.17
CA ASN A 76 -21.52 25.31 -1.14
C ASN A 76 -22.72 25.58 -0.21
N ILE A 77 -23.53 26.60 -0.51
CA ILE A 77 -24.64 27.03 0.33
C ILE A 77 -25.96 26.67 -0.37
N TYR A 78 -26.85 26.01 0.36
CA TYR A 78 -28.23 25.78 -0.05
C TYR A 78 -29.17 26.73 0.67
N GLY A 79 -30.16 27.27 -0.04
CA GLY A 79 -31.24 28.07 0.53
C GLY A 79 -32.59 27.49 0.17
N LEU A 80 -33.55 27.49 1.10
CA LEU A 80 -34.94 27.16 0.79
C LEU A 80 -35.56 28.36 0.06
N LYS A 81 -36.17 28.13 -1.11
CA LYS A 81 -36.84 29.22 -1.84
C LYS A 81 -38.06 29.71 -1.06
N SER A 82 -38.33 31.02 -1.11
CA SER A 82 -39.45 31.65 -0.41
C SER A 82 -39.48 31.45 1.11
N PHE A 83 -38.34 31.14 1.73
CA PHE A 83 -38.26 31.01 3.19
C PHE A 83 -38.63 32.29 3.92
N GLN A 84 -38.33 33.46 3.33
CA GLN A 84 -38.66 34.76 3.92
C GLN A 84 -40.17 35.04 3.97
N ASP A 85 -40.96 34.31 3.16
CA ASP A 85 -42.41 34.48 3.09
C ASP A 85 -43.14 33.63 4.15
N LEU A 86 -42.42 32.77 4.89
CA LEU A 86 -42.99 31.88 5.89
C LEU A 86 -43.06 32.55 7.26
N SER A 87 -44.23 32.45 7.90
CA SER A 87 -44.40 32.82 9.30
C SER A 87 -43.78 31.77 10.25
N SER A 88 -43.58 32.15 11.51
CA SER A 88 -43.06 31.22 12.51
C SER A 88 -43.97 30.01 12.73
N SER A 89 -45.30 30.15 12.63
CA SER A 89 -46.21 29.01 12.76
C SER A 89 -46.12 28.06 11.57
N GLU A 90 -46.03 28.60 10.34
CA GLU A 90 -45.87 27.79 9.13
C GLU A 90 -44.53 27.05 9.13
N ILE A 91 -43.45 27.67 9.62
CA ILE A 91 -42.15 26.99 9.78
C ILE A 91 -42.29 25.81 10.75
N HIS A 92 -42.94 25.99 11.91
CA HIS A 92 -43.15 24.89 12.87
C HIS A 92 -44.00 23.78 12.27
N GLU A 93 -45.07 24.11 11.54
CA GLU A 93 -45.92 23.13 10.86
C GLU A 93 -45.14 22.34 9.80
N LEU A 94 -44.33 23.02 8.98
CA LEU A 94 -43.49 22.38 7.97
C LEU A 94 -42.40 21.49 8.58
N ILE A 95 -41.80 21.89 9.70
CA ILE A 95 -40.85 21.05 10.45
C ILE A 95 -41.56 19.81 10.98
N ALA A 96 -42.74 19.97 11.61
CA ALA A 96 -43.52 18.85 12.10
C ALA A 96 -43.93 17.88 10.98
N LEU A 97 -44.27 18.38 9.79
CA LEU A 97 -44.52 17.56 8.61
C LEU A 97 -43.26 16.82 8.14
N CYS A 98 -42.09 17.47 8.17
CA CYS A 98 -40.82 16.81 7.85
C CYS A 98 -40.51 15.69 8.85
N ASP A 99 -40.67 15.97 10.14
CA ASP A 99 -40.44 15.00 11.22
C ASP A 99 -41.40 13.81 11.08
N GLN A 100 -42.69 14.08 10.83
CA GLN A 100 -43.67 13.04 10.54
C GLN A 100 -43.27 12.19 9.33
N LYS A 101 -42.80 12.79 8.23
CA LYS A 101 -42.35 12.05 7.04
C LYS A 101 -41.10 11.21 7.33
N ILE A 102 -40.18 11.73 8.14
CA ILE A 102 -39.00 11.00 8.60
C ILE A 102 -39.42 9.81 9.46
N GLU A 103 -40.33 10.01 10.41
CA GLU A 103 -40.87 8.96 11.27
C GLU A 103 -41.67 7.91 10.48
N GLU A 104 -42.55 8.31 9.56
CA GLU A 104 -43.27 7.42 8.65
C GLU A 104 -42.29 6.56 7.85
N TYR A 105 -41.23 7.18 7.31
CA TYR A 105 -40.18 6.45 6.61
C TYR A 105 -39.46 5.48 7.55
N ILE A 106 -39.12 5.92 8.77
CA ILE A 106 -38.51 5.14 9.85
C ILE A 106 -39.34 3.91 10.22
N ASN A 107 -40.63 4.11 10.45
CA ASN A 107 -41.56 3.08 10.90
C ASN A 107 -41.90 2.09 9.79
N LYS A 108 -42.07 2.56 8.54
CA LYS A 108 -42.42 1.72 7.39
C LYS A 108 -41.34 0.70 7.02
N ARG A 109 -40.06 1.01 7.27
CA ARG A 109 -38.94 0.10 6.99
C ARG A 109 -38.24 -0.44 8.25
N GLY A 110 -38.67 -0.02 9.45
CA GLY A 110 -38.08 -0.43 10.73
C GLY A 110 -36.57 -0.16 10.83
N THR A 111 -35.84 -0.99 11.58
CA THR A 111 -34.37 -0.95 11.68
C THR A 111 -33.65 -1.20 10.34
N LYS A 112 -34.37 -1.61 9.28
CA LYS A 112 -33.81 -1.91 7.94
C LYS A 112 -33.41 -0.68 7.11
N ILE A 113 -33.83 0.52 7.51
CA ILE A 113 -33.35 1.79 6.91
C ILE A 113 -31.89 2.03 7.22
N TRP A 114 -31.47 1.46 8.33
CA TRP A 114 -30.10 1.42 8.73
C TRP A 114 -29.47 0.09 8.33
N GLU A 115 -30.16 -0.89 7.74
CA GLU A 115 -29.53 -2.16 7.31
C GLU A 115 -28.68 -1.99 6.05
N HIS A 116 -29.05 -1.10 5.12
CA HIS A 116 -28.16 -0.76 3.99
C HIS A 116 -27.06 0.24 4.36
N ARG A 117 -27.22 0.97 5.48
CA ARG A 117 -26.14 1.78 6.13
C ARG A 117 -25.31 0.95 7.12
N ARG A 118 -25.87 -0.13 7.67
CA ARG A 118 -25.23 -1.37 8.09
C ARG A 118 -24.93 -2.21 6.85
N ARG A 119 -24.48 -1.57 5.76
CA ARG A 119 -23.38 -2.15 4.97
C ARG A 119 -22.18 -2.28 5.89
N ASN A 120 -22.32 -3.08 6.94
CA ASN A 120 -21.34 -3.85 7.62
C ASN A 120 -20.01 -3.06 7.76
N ARG A 121 -20.07 -1.77 8.05
CA ARG A 121 -18.98 -1.01 8.65
C ARG A 121 -19.30 -1.04 10.12
N LYS A 122 -19.36 -2.25 10.71
CA LYS A 122 -18.76 -2.33 12.03
C LYS A 122 -17.35 -1.80 11.78
N ALA A 123 -17.03 -0.64 12.36
CA ALA A 123 -15.64 -0.24 12.46
C ALA A 123 -14.92 -1.50 12.92
N VAL A 124 -13.91 -1.96 12.16
CA VAL A 124 -13.19 -3.19 12.45
C VAL A 124 -12.92 -3.17 13.95
N PRO A 125 -13.47 -4.13 14.74
CA PRO A 125 -13.43 -4.04 16.19
C PRO A 125 -12.02 -3.70 16.64
N GLY A 126 -11.86 -2.80 17.62
CA GLY A 126 -10.53 -2.31 17.99
C GLY A 126 -9.52 -3.44 18.25
N SER A 127 -10.00 -4.57 18.79
CA SER A 127 -9.25 -5.82 18.95
C SER A 127 -8.88 -6.48 17.61
N THR A 128 -9.82 -6.65 16.68
CA THR A 128 -9.55 -7.19 15.34
C THR A 128 -8.62 -6.28 14.54
N ARG A 129 -8.80 -4.96 14.62
CA ARG A 129 -7.92 -3.98 13.99
C ARG A 129 -6.51 -4.07 14.56
N TYR A 130 -6.39 -4.21 15.88
CA TYR A 130 -5.10 -4.42 16.55
C TYR A 130 -4.43 -5.71 16.08
N GLU A 131 -5.15 -6.84 16.02
CA GLU A 131 -4.58 -8.12 15.55
C GLU A 131 -4.15 -8.07 14.08
N VAL A 132 -4.92 -7.40 13.21
CA VAL A 132 -4.54 -7.22 11.80
C VAL A 132 -3.28 -6.35 11.67
N LEU A 133 -3.20 -5.24 12.41
CA LEU A 133 -2.02 -4.36 12.39
C LEU A 133 -0.79 -5.02 13.04
N LYS A 134 -1.01 -5.86 14.06
CA LYS A 134 0.03 -6.66 14.71
C LYS A 134 0.55 -7.75 13.77
N ARG A 135 -0.34 -8.44 13.04
CA ARG A 135 0.03 -9.41 12.00
C ARG A 135 0.87 -8.76 10.90
N ALA A 136 0.52 -7.53 10.52
CA ALA A 136 1.23 -6.77 9.51
C ALA A 136 2.59 -6.20 9.98
N ASP A 137 2.95 -6.40 11.26
CA ASP A 137 4.20 -5.93 11.88
C ASP A 137 4.50 -4.44 11.60
N GLY A 138 3.45 -3.62 11.62
CA GLY A 138 3.57 -2.19 11.36
C GLY A 138 3.94 -1.82 9.93
N ARG A 139 3.71 -2.69 8.94
CA ARG A 139 3.96 -2.42 7.52
C ARG A 139 2.71 -2.56 6.66
N CYS A 140 2.66 -1.82 5.57
CA CYS A 140 1.64 -2.02 4.54
C CYS A 140 1.84 -3.38 3.87
N GLU A 141 0.81 -4.21 3.84
CA GLU A 141 0.83 -5.55 3.24
C GLU A 141 0.94 -5.49 1.70
N LEU A 142 0.58 -4.37 1.04
CA LEU A 142 0.80 -4.16 -0.40
C LEU A 142 2.20 -3.65 -0.74
N CYS A 143 2.65 -2.54 -0.14
CA CYS A 143 3.88 -1.85 -0.56
C CYS A 143 5.04 -1.92 0.43
N GLY A 144 4.85 -2.51 1.62
CA GLY A 144 5.89 -2.69 2.63
C GLY A 144 6.29 -1.43 3.41
N ILE A 145 5.75 -0.26 3.06
CA ILE A 145 6.05 1.00 3.75
C ILE A 145 5.67 0.91 5.22
N SER A 146 6.51 1.44 6.10
CA SER A 146 6.28 1.33 7.54
C SER A 146 5.24 2.35 8.01
N LYS A 147 4.56 2.03 9.11
CA LYS A 147 3.55 2.87 9.74
C LYS A 147 4.11 4.21 10.22
N GLU A 148 5.42 4.27 10.49
CA GLU A 148 6.16 5.47 10.86
C GLU A 148 6.28 6.44 9.67
N GLU A 149 6.31 5.93 8.44
CA GLU A 149 6.35 6.74 7.21
C GLU A 149 4.96 7.05 6.66
N LYS A 150 4.02 6.10 6.72
CA LYS A 150 2.62 6.31 6.28
C LYS A 150 1.63 5.57 7.15
N ALA A 151 0.55 6.24 7.54
CA ALA A 151 -0.54 5.64 8.29
C ALA A 151 -1.13 4.41 7.59
N LEU A 152 -1.37 3.36 8.39
CA LEU A 152 -1.99 2.10 7.95
C LEU A 152 -3.48 2.06 8.29
N GLU A 153 -4.24 1.47 7.38
CA GLU A 153 -5.68 1.26 7.42
C GLU A 153 -5.96 -0.23 7.30
N VAL A 154 -7.05 -0.69 7.90
CA VAL A 154 -7.50 -2.08 7.78
C VAL A 154 -8.70 -2.10 6.86
N ASP A 155 -8.58 -2.84 5.75
CA ASP A 155 -9.63 -2.96 4.73
C ASP A 155 -9.91 -4.42 4.38
N HIS A 156 -11.06 -4.69 3.78
CA HIS A 156 -11.44 -6.03 3.36
C HIS A 156 -10.62 -6.51 2.16
N ILE A 157 -10.32 -7.81 2.09
CA ILE A 157 -9.71 -8.44 0.92
C ILE A 157 -10.79 -8.63 -0.13
N ILE A 158 -11.73 -9.54 0.12
CA ILE A 158 -12.94 -9.69 -0.67
C ILE A 158 -13.87 -8.54 -0.31
N PRO A 159 -14.22 -7.67 -1.27
CA PRO A 159 -15.13 -6.55 -1.04
C PRO A 159 -16.50 -7.03 -0.55
N LYS A 160 -17.15 -6.23 0.29
CA LYS A 160 -18.45 -6.58 0.89
C LYS A 160 -19.58 -6.79 -0.09
N ASN A 161 -19.60 -5.98 -1.14
CA ASN A 161 -20.51 -6.10 -2.28
C ASN A 161 -20.32 -7.44 -3.01
N HIS A 162 -19.20 -8.13 -2.82
CA HIS A 162 -18.89 -9.45 -3.36
C HIS A 162 -18.98 -10.58 -2.31
N GLY A 163 -19.63 -10.32 -1.16
CA GLY A 163 -19.85 -11.35 -0.13
C GLY A 163 -18.71 -11.49 0.88
N GLY A 164 -17.76 -10.56 0.92
CA GLY A 164 -16.68 -10.57 1.90
C GLY A 164 -17.16 -10.48 3.36
N GLU A 165 -16.70 -11.43 4.18
CA GLU A 165 -17.04 -11.53 5.61
C GLU A 165 -16.28 -10.51 6.49
N ASP A 166 -16.80 -10.22 7.68
CA ASP A 166 -16.10 -9.47 8.74
C ASP A 166 -15.26 -10.40 9.62
N SER A 167 -14.28 -11.06 9.01
CA SER A 167 -13.34 -11.94 9.71
C SER A 167 -11.94 -11.38 9.65
N ILE A 168 -11.11 -11.73 10.65
CA ILE A 168 -9.67 -11.46 10.62
C ILE A 168 -9.02 -12.00 9.33
N ASP A 169 -9.61 -13.08 8.81
CA ASP A 169 -9.20 -13.77 7.60
C ASP A 169 -9.67 -13.09 6.30
N ASN A 170 -10.41 -11.99 6.38
CA ASN A 170 -10.78 -11.18 5.23
C ASN A 170 -10.31 -9.73 5.39
N TYR A 171 -9.43 -9.43 6.35
CA TYR A 171 -8.88 -8.08 6.56
C TYR A 171 -7.40 -8.01 6.24
N GLN A 172 -6.96 -6.91 5.63
CA GLN A 172 -5.56 -6.59 5.33
C GLN A 172 -5.17 -5.18 5.76
N ALA A 173 -3.90 -4.98 6.10
CA ALA A 173 -3.35 -3.69 6.53
C ALA A 173 -2.67 -2.97 5.37
N LEU A 174 -3.22 -1.85 4.89
CA LEU A 174 -2.71 -1.08 3.75
C LEU A 174 -2.36 0.35 4.15
N CYS A 175 -1.34 0.96 3.56
CA CYS A 175 -1.15 2.41 3.72
C CYS A 175 -2.27 3.16 2.99
N PHE A 176 -2.58 4.38 3.43
CA PHE A 176 -3.69 5.17 2.87
C PHE A 176 -3.61 5.27 1.33
N SER A 177 -2.40 5.39 0.75
CA SER A 177 -2.21 5.49 -0.71
C SER A 177 -2.55 4.18 -1.42
N CYS A 178 -2.16 3.04 -0.83
CA CYS A 178 -2.44 1.72 -1.38
C CYS A 178 -3.93 1.39 -1.27
N ASN A 179 -4.54 1.73 -0.14
CA ASN A 179 -5.96 1.51 0.10
C ASN A 179 -6.84 2.34 -0.86
N ALA A 180 -6.54 3.63 -1.03
CA ALA A 180 -7.30 4.52 -1.91
C ALA A 180 -7.26 4.10 -3.40
N ASN A 181 -6.22 3.38 -3.82
CA ASN A 181 -6.09 2.86 -5.18
C ASN A 181 -6.79 1.51 -5.39
N LYS A 182 -7.26 0.86 -4.32
CA LYS A 182 -7.98 -0.42 -4.41
C LYS A 182 -9.37 -0.17 -4.99
N ARG A 183 -9.72 -0.94 -6.02
CA ARG A 183 -11.07 -0.91 -6.60
C ARG A 183 -12.00 -1.80 -5.78
N ASP A 184 -13.29 -1.49 -5.78
CA ASP A 184 -14.33 -2.30 -5.15
C ASP A 184 -14.57 -3.66 -5.83
N THR A 185 -13.86 -3.93 -6.93
CA THR A 185 -13.79 -5.21 -7.63
C THR A 185 -12.51 -5.99 -7.35
N ASP A 186 -11.58 -5.44 -6.57
CA ASP A 186 -10.27 -6.05 -6.29
C ASP A 186 -10.35 -6.90 -5.01
N ASP A 187 -10.23 -8.22 -5.17
CA ASP A 187 -10.22 -9.22 -4.12
C ASP A 187 -8.82 -9.73 -3.78
N THR A 188 -7.77 -9.01 -4.20
CA THR A 188 -6.39 -9.43 -3.98
C THR A 188 -6.03 -9.46 -2.49
N ASP A 189 -5.53 -10.61 -2.05
CA ASP A 189 -5.02 -10.85 -0.70
C ASP A 189 -3.54 -10.48 -0.62
N PHE A 190 -3.23 -9.32 -0.02
CA PHE A 190 -1.84 -8.87 0.16
C PHE A 190 -1.17 -9.41 1.43
N ARG A 191 -1.90 -10.09 2.32
CA ARG A 191 -1.39 -10.55 3.64
C ARG A 191 -0.22 -11.52 3.52
N ASN A 192 -0.22 -12.31 2.45
CA ASN A 192 0.78 -13.34 2.20
C ASN A 192 1.80 -12.95 1.13
N LEU A 193 1.88 -11.67 0.71
CA LEU A 193 2.98 -11.21 -0.13
C LEU A 193 4.34 -11.42 0.57
N ASN A 194 4.40 -11.24 1.89
CA ASN A 194 5.60 -11.55 2.66
C ASN A 194 5.95 -13.05 2.64
N VAL A 195 4.95 -13.93 2.70
CA VAL A 195 5.16 -15.39 2.55
C VAL A 195 5.72 -15.71 1.17
N LYS A 196 5.21 -15.05 0.11
CA LYS A 196 5.79 -15.16 -1.23
C LYS A 196 7.29 -14.85 -1.20
N TYR A 197 7.72 -13.75 -0.58
CA TYR A 197 9.16 -13.40 -0.49
C TYR A 197 9.99 -14.34 0.41
N GLN A 198 9.34 -15.15 1.24
CA GLN A 198 9.99 -16.17 2.06
C GLN A 198 10.16 -17.50 1.34
N THR A 199 9.55 -17.71 0.17
CA THR A 199 9.69 -18.96 -0.59
C THR A 199 11.16 -19.29 -0.83
N ARG A 200 11.56 -20.49 -0.40
CA ARG A 200 12.87 -21.11 -0.60
C ARG A 200 12.67 -22.56 -1.04
N ILE A 201 13.61 -23.11 -1.81
CA ILE A 201 13.64 -24.53 -2.17
C ILE A 201 14.85 -25.19 -1.49
N SER A 202 14.63 -26.30 -0.77
CA SER A 202 15.65 -26.99 0.02
C SER A 202 16.87 -27.44 -0.80
N ASP A 203 16.64 -27.81 -2.06
CA ASP A 203 17.70 -28.37 -2.92
C ASP A 203 18.34 -27.29 -3.81
N CYS A 204 17.90 -26.03 -3.68
CA CYS A 204 18.46 -24.92 -4.45
C CYS A 204 19.76 -24.40 -3.79
N VAL A 205 20.85 -24.42 -4.55
CA VAL A 205 22.18 -23.96 -4.11
C VAL A 205 22.26 -22.46 -3.79
N PHE A 206 21.33 -21.65 -4.32
CA PHE A 206 21.23 -20.22 -4.03
C PHE A 206 20.28 -19.91 -2.87
N CYS A 207 19.26 -20.74 -2.64
CA CYS A 207 18.46 -20.66 -1.42
C CYS A 207 19.28 -21.00 -0.17
N ASN A 208 20.18 -21.97 -0.28
CA ASN A 208 21.04 -22.46 0.80
C ASN A 208 22.49 -22.03 0.60
N ILE A 209 22.67 -20.76 0.27
CA ILE A 209 23.99 -20.24 -0.06
C ILE A 209 24.95 -20.32 1.13
N SER A 210 26.09 -20.98 0.94
CA SER A 210 27.18 -21.06 1.93
C SER A 210 28.33 -20.08 1.64
N ARG A 211 28.14 -19.17 0.70
CA ARG A 211 29.15 -18.22 0.21
C ARG A 211 29.06 -16.89 0.96
N ASN A 212 30.17 -16.16 0.97
CA ASN A 212 30.22 -14.83 1.57
C ASN A 212 29.39 -13.83 0.74
N ILE A 213 28.40 -13.22 1.39
CA ILE A 213 27.55 -12.17 0.81
C ILE A 213 28.33 -10.85 0.86
N ILE A 214 28.50 -10.20 -0.30
CA ILE A 214 29.32 -8.99 -0.43
C ILE A 214 28.50 -7.70 -0.41
N ALA A 215 27.20 -7.81 -0.65
CA ALA A 215 26.21 -6.75 -0.54
C ALA A 215 24.81 -7.37 -0.43
N GLU A 216 23.90 -6.71 0.29
CA GLU A 216 22.50 -7.08 0.34
C GLU A 216 21.59 -5.86 0.55
N ASN A 217 20.30 -6.04 0.26
CA ASN A 217 19.22 -5.15 0.65
C ASN A 217 17.99 -5.99 1.06
N GLU A 218 16.79 -5.40 1.16
CA GLU A 218 15.62 -6.12 1.66
C GLU A 218 15.26 -7.37 0.86
N LEU A 219 15.41 -7.33 -0.47
CA LEU A 219 14.90 -8.38 -1.37
C LEU A 219 15.98 -9.07 -2.21
N SER A 220 17.22 -8.59 -2.17
CA SER A 220 18.30 -9.11 -3.02
C SER A 220 19.62 -9.24 -2.25
N ILE A 221 20.41 -10.24 -2.64
CA ILE A 221 21.77 -10.44 -2.17
C ILE A 221 22.72 -10.55 -3.37
N ALA A 222 24.00 -10.27 -3.13
CA ALA A 222 25.05 -10.41 -4.12
C ALA A 222 26.28 -11.12 -3.53
N PHE A 223 26.93 -11.94 -4.35
CA PHE A 223 28.12 -12.71 -3.98
C PHE A 223 28.97 -13.01 -5.22
N TYR A 224 30.26 -13.26 -5.03
CA TYR A 224 31.14 -13.57 -6.16
C TYR A 224 30.78 -14.90 -6.82
N ASP A 225 30.88 -14.94 -8.15
CA ASP A 225 30.77 -16.19 -8.90
C ASP A 225 31.94 -17.11 -8.54
N LYS A 226 31.67 -18.42 -8.46
CA LYS A 226 32.70 -19.44 -8.22
C LYS A 226 33.57 -19.66 -9.48
N PHE A 227 33.00 -19.42 -10.66
CA PHE A 227 33.66 -19.55 -11.95
C PHE A 227 33.59 -18.20 -12.67
N PRO A 228 34.36 -17.20 -12.21
CA PRO A 228 34.27 -15.85 -12.73
C PRO A 228 34.70 -15.77 -14.21
N VAL A 229 33.90 -15.13 -15.06
CA VAL A 229 34.27 -14.83 -16.46
C VAL A 229 35.43 -13.83 -16.49
N THR A 230 35.40 -12.84 -15.61
CA THR A 230 36.48 -11.88 -15.36
C THR A 230 36.61 -11.61 -13.85
N SER A 231 37.75 -11.05 -13.43
CA SER A 231 37.94 -10.67 -12.02
C SER A 231 36.85 -9.72 -11.53
N LYS A 232 36.30 -10.02 -10.34
CA LYS A 232 35.12 -9.41 -9.69
C LYS A 232 33.76 -9.72 -10.37
N HIS A 233 33.62 -10.82 -11.10
CA HIS A 233 32.31 -11.33 -11.54
C HIS A 233 31.42 -11.67 -10.33
N VAL A 234 30.23 -11.06 -10.28
CA VAL A 234 29.25 -11.21 -9.19
C VAL A 234 27.93 -11.71 -9.74
N LEU A 235 27.26 -12.54 -8.94
CA LEU A 235 25.86 -12.89 -9.12
C LEU A 235 25.01 -12.04 -8.17
N VAL A 236 24.00 -11.36 -8.71
CA VAL A 236 22.97 -10.64 -7.95
C VAL A 236 21.69 -11.44 -8.07
N ILE A 237 21.09 -11.83 -6.96
CA ILE A 237 19.91 -12.72 -6.93
C ILE A 237 18.81 -12.14 -6.03
N PRO A 238 17.52 -12.46 -6.27
CA PRO A 238 16.48 -12.23 -5.27
C PRO A 238 16.69 -13.19 -4.09
N LYS A 239 16.29 -12.76 -2.88
CA LYS A 239 16.27 -13.60 -1.68
C LYS A 239 15.23 -14.72 -1.83
N ARG A 240 14.07 -14.41 -2.40
CA ARG A 240 13.02 -15.37 -2.74
C ARG A 240 13.51 -16.31 -3.86
N HIS A 241 13.13 -17.59 -3.78
CA HIS A 241 13.26 -18.50 -4.92
C HIS A 241 12.29 -18.10 -6.04
N CYS A 242 12.82 -17.80 -7.20
CA CYS A 242 12.10 -17.74 -8.47
C CYS A 242 13.02 -18.32 -9.54
N ASN A 243 12.47 -19.08 -10.50
CA ASN A 243 13.31 -19.85 -11.41
C ASN A 243 14.14 -18.94 -12.31
N ASP A 244 13.55 -17.86 -12.82
CA ASP A 244 14.19 -17.00 -13.81
C ASP A 244 13.74 -15.53 -13.72
N TYR A 245 14.19 -14.72 -14.67
CA TYR A 245 13.91 -13.28 -14.74
C TYR A 245 12.41 -12.96 -14.89
N PHE A 246 11.65 -13.77 -15.63
CA PHE A 246 10.25 -13.49 -15.92
C PHE A 246 9.32 -13.80 -14.73
N GLU A 247 9.82 -14.50 -13.72
CA GLU A 247 9.11 -14.74 -12.45
C GLU A 247 9.37 -13.65 -11.38
N LEU A 248 10.22 -12.66 -11.65
CA LEU A 248 10.51 -11.57 -10.71
C LEU A 248 9.32 -10.63 -10.57
N SER A 249 9.07 -10.16 -9.34
CA SER A 249 8.17 -9.03 -9.11
C SER A 249 8.89 -7.69 -9.35
N GLN A 250 8.15 -6.62 -9.63
CA GLN A 250 8.75 -5.30 -9.83
C GLN A 250 9.62 -4.83 -8.65
N PRO A 251 9.24 -5.05 -7.37
CA PRO A 251 10.12 -4.79 -6.23
C PRO A 251 11.45 -5.54 -6.27
N GLU A 252 11.46 -6.81 -6.69
CA GLU A 252 12.68 -7.62 -6.80
C GLU A 252 13.58 -7.09 -7.92
N ILE A 253 13.01 -6.73 -9.06
CA ILE A 253 13.74 -6.07 -10.17
C ILE A 253 14.41 -4.79 -9.66
N ASN A 254 13.68 -3.94 -8.95
CA ASN A 254 14.21 -2.69 -8.39
C ASN A 254 15.31 -2.93 -7.36
N ALA A 255 15.14 -3.93 -6.49
CA ALA A 255 16.11 -4.30 -5.47
C ALA A 255 17.42 -4.83 -6.08
N MET A 256 17.33 -5.71 -7.08
CA MET A 256 18.48 -6.23 -7.81
C MET A 256 19.22 -5.10 -8.54
N ASN A 257 18.50 -4.24 -9.27
CA ASN A 257 19.09 -3.11 -9.98
C ASN A 257 19.80 -2.13 -9.02
N ARG A 258 19.19 -1.81 -7.87
CA ARG A 258 19.80 -0.97 -6.85
C ARG A 258 21.12 -1.56 -6.35
N LEU A 259 21.15 -2.86 -6.09
CA LEU A 259 22.35 -3.56 -5.65
C LEU A 259 23.44 -3.56 -6.73
N THR A 260 23.07 -3.79 -7.99
CA THR A 260 23.96 -3.71 -9.15
C THR A 260 24.59 -2.34 -9.31
N HIS A 261 23.82 -1.25 -9.19
CA HIS A 261 24.36 0.12 -9.26
C HIS A 261 25.31 0.44 -8.10
N ASN A 262 25.00 -0.02 -6.90
CA ASN A 262 25.86 0.14 -5.72
C ASN A 262 27.19 -0.60 -5.91
N LEU A 263 27.13 -1.85 -6.37
CA LEU A 263 28.31 -2.67 -6.66
C LEU A 263 29.17 -2.07 -7.77
N LYS A 264 28.57 -1.59 -8.86
CA LYS A 264 29.29 -0.86 -9.92
C LYS A 264 30.03 0.34 -9.34
N SER A 265 29.37 1.12 -8.49
CA SER A 265 29.96 2.33 -7.90
C SER A 265 31.10 2.00 -6.94
N LYS A 266 30.94 0.93 -6.15
CA LYS A 266 31.98 0.39 -5.26
C LYS A 266 33.19 -0.11 -6.06
N PHE A 267 32.96 -0.97 -7.05
CA PHE A 267 34.03 -1.57 -7.85
C PHE A 267 34.81 -0.56 -8.65
N SER A 268 34.16 0.45 -9.24
CA SER A 268 34.85 1.53 -9.95
C SER A 268 35.73 2.39 -9.03
N LYS A 269 35.44 2.47 -7.73
CA LYS A 269 36.31 3.15 -6.76
C LYS A 269 37.49 2.28 -6.33
N GLU A 270 37.27 0.98 -6.19
CA GLU A 270 38.29 0.02 -5.75
C GLU A 270 39.26 -0.40 -6.87
N ASP A 271 38.80 -0.39 -8.12
CA ASP A 271 39.56 -0.81 -9.28
C ASP A 271 39.27 0.12 -10.47
N THR A 272 40.16 1.09 -10.65
CA THR A 272 40.07 2.12 -11.72
C THR A 272 40.34 1.55 -13.11
N SER A 273 40.84 0.30 -13.23
CA SER A 273 41.03 -0.36 -14.52
C SER A 273 39.74 -0.87 -15.14
N ILE A 274 38.64 -0.93 -14.37
CA ILE A 274 37.32 -1.32 -14.86
C ILE A 274 36.76 -0.18 -15.73
N THR A 275 36.64 -0.45 -17.02
CA THR A 275 36.18 0.51 -18.04
C THR A 275 34.80 0.18 -18.61
N GLY A 276 34.23 -0.98 -18.26
CA GLY A 276 32.92 -1.39 -18.74
C GLY A 276 32.33 -2.52 -17.92
N TYR A 277 31.10 -2.93 -18.26
CA TYR A 277 30.42 -4.05 -17.63
C TYR A 277 29.59 -4.81 -18.66
N ASN A 278 29.51 -6.14 -18.51
CA ASN A 278 28.42 -6.92 -19.09
C ASN A 278 27.45 -7.28 -17.96
N ILE A 279 26.16 -7.07 -18.22
CA ILE A 279 25.07 -7.48 -17.35
C ILE A 279 24.13 -8.38 -18.14
N GLY A 280 23.61 -9.43 -17.52
CA GLY A 280 22.74 -10.36 -18.24
C GLY A 280 22.11 -11.42 -17.36
N PHE A 281 21.10 -12.07 -17.92
CA PHE A 281 20.42 -13.22 -17.36
C PHE A 281 20.39 -14.31 -18.43
N ASN A 282 20.49 -15.57 -17.98
CA ASN A 282 20.08 -16.71 -18.79
C ASN A 282 18.75 -17.21 -18.22
N THR A 283 17.75 -17.33 -19.08
CA THR A 283 16.40 -17.78 -18.70
C THR A 283 16.04 -19.03 -19.49
N GLY A 284 15.93 -20.17 -18.80
CA GLY A 284 15.68 -21.49 -19.38
C GLY A 284 16.97 -22.26 -19.72
N ALA A 285 16.86 -23.58 -19.76
CA ALA A 285 17.99 -24.49 -20.01
C ALA A 285 18.68 -24.21 -21.35
N ASP A 286 17.90 -23.99 -22.42
CA ASP A 286 18.41 -23.72 -23.77
C ASP A 286 19.17 -22.39 -23.87
N ALA A 287 18.89 -21.44 -22.97
CA ALA A 287 19.63 -20.19 -22.85
C ALA A 287 20.91 -20.34 -22.00
N GLY A 288 21.24 -21.55 -21.54
CA GLY A 288 22.42 -21.82 -20.72
C GLY A 288 22.22 -21.54 -19.23
N GLN A 289 20.98 -21.51 -18.73
CA GLN A 289 20.71 -21.42 -17.30
C GLN A 289 21.02 -22.76 -16.61
N THR A 290 21.95 -22.76 -15.66
CA THR A 290 22.37 -23.98 -14.94
C THR A 290 21.83 -24.06 -13.51
N VAL A 291 21.55 -22.91 -12.89
CA VAL A 291 20.88 -22.83 -11.59
C VAL A 291 19.51 -22.19 -11.79
N PHE A 292 18.45 -22.95 -11.52
CA PHE A 292 17.05 -22.50 -11.59
C PHE A 292 16.65 -21.69 -10.36
N HIS A 293 17.44 -20.65 -10.09
CA HIS A 293 17.13 -19.55 -9.20
C HIS A 293 17.66 -18.31 -9.90
N CYS A 294 16.78 -17.36 -10.20
CA CYS A 294 17.07 -16.17 -10.98
C CYS A 294 18.35 -15.47 -10.51
N HIS A 295 19.27 -15.22 -11.43
CA HIS A 295 20.53 -14.55 -11.11
C HIS A 295 20.95 -13.65 -12.26
N MET A 296 21.22 -12.39 -11.91
CA MET A 296 21.84 -11.43 -12.80
C MET A 296 23.35 -11.57 -12.69
N HIS A 297 24.01 -11.75 -13.82
CA HIS A 297 25.45 -11.61 -13.92
C HIS A 297 25.83 -10.13 -13.93
N LEU A 298 26.78 -9.73 -13.09
CA LEU A 298 27.47 -8.45 -13.15
C LEU A 298 28.96 -8.73 -13.38
N ILE A 299 29.42 -8.50 -14.61
CA ILE A 299 30.75 -8.88 -15.08
C ILE A 299 31.54 -7.60 -15.39
N PRO A 300 32.50 -7.18 -14.54
CA PRO A 300 33.36 -6.04 -14.82
C PRO A 300 34.31 -6.31 -15.99
N ARG A 301 34.47 -5.34 -16.87
CA ARG A 301 35.32 -5.41 -18.07
C ARG A 301 36.43 -4.39 -18.02
N ARG A 302 37.59 -4.74 -18.56
CA ARG A 302 38.81 -3.93 -18.59
C ARG A 302 39.30 -3.79 -20.02
N LYS A 303 39.97 -2.68 -20.32
CA LYS A 303 40.62 -2.52 -21.64
C LYS A 303 41.65 -3.64 -21.85
N GLY A 304 41.52 -4.39 -22.95
CA GLY A 304 42.47 -5.45 -23.33
C GLY A 304 42.24 -6.81 -22.66
N ASP A 305 41.16 -6.98 -21.87
CA ASP A 305 40.74 -8.27 -21.33
C ASP A 305 40.28 -9.26 -22.42
N LEU A 306 39.90 -8.72 -23.58
CA LEU A 306 39.60 -9.43 -24.81
C LEU A 306 40.15 -8.64 -25.99
N GLU A 307 40.73 -9.33 -26.98
CA GLU A 307 41.37 -8.68 -28.13
C GLU A 307 40.36 -7.91 -28.99
N ASN A 308 39.20 -8.52 -29.27
CA ASN A 308 38.10 -7.87 -29.98
C ASN A 308 36.78 -8.08 -29.21
N PRO A 309 36.24 -7.06 -28.52
CA PRO A 309 34.99 -7.17 -27.78
C PRO A 309 33.73 -6.97 -28.65
N ILE A 310 33.88 -6.66 -29.95
CA ILE A 310 32.75 -6.40 -30.85
C ILE A 310 31.81 -7.62 -30.91
N GLY A 311 30.52 -7.35 -30.92
CA GLY A 311 29.47 -8.36 -30.96
C GLY A 311 28.90 -8.71 -29.58
N GLY A 312 29.66 -8.63 -28.49
CA GLY A 312 29.15 -8.79 -27.12
C GLY A 312 28.23 -10.01 -26.96
N VAL A 313 26.94 -9.74 -26.71
CA VAL A 313 25.82 -10.70 -26.61
C VAL A 313 25.72 -11.67 -27.80
N ARG A 314 26.14 -11.28 -29.00
CA ARG A 314 26.11 -12.17 -30.18
C ARG A 314 26.97 -13.42 -30.01
N ASN A 315 27.97 -13.39 -29.12
CA ASN A 315 28.83 -14.53 -28.85
C ASN A 315 28.19 -15.59 -27.94
N ILE A 316 26.92 -15.39 -27.52
CA ILE A 316 26.12 -16.45 -26.88
C ILE A 316 25.98 -17.65 -27.83
N ILE A 317 25.84 -17.40 -29.14
CA ILE A 317 25.88 -18.44 -30.17
C ILE A 317 27.25 -18.43 -30.84
N SER A 318 27.94 -19.56 -30.78
CA SER A 318 29.25 -19.73 -31.41
C SER A 318 29.22 -19.32 -32.90
N GLY A 319 30.20 -18.53 -33.34
CA GLY A 319 30.30 -18.03 -34.71
C GLY A 319 29.37 -16.87 -35.09
N LYS A 320 28.52 -16.37 -34.18
CA LYS A 320 27.65 -15.19 -34.46
C LYS A 320 28.26 -13.85 -34.03
N GLY A 321 29.31 -13.87 -33.20
CA GLY A 321 30.15 -12.72 -32.88
C GLY A 321 31.58 -12.88 -33.41
N ASP A 322 32.45 -11.90 -33.10
CA ASP A 322 33.79 -11.75 -33.70
C ASP A 322 34.90 -11.72 -32.62
N PHE A 323 34.76 -12.54 -31.58
CA PHE A 323 35.81 -12.70 -30.58
C PHE A 323 37.03 -13.37 -31.21
N LYS A 324 38.10 -12.61 -31.45
CA LYS A 324 39.41 -13.17 -31.78
C LYS A 324 40.04 -13.71 -30.49
N THR A 325 40.28 -15.02 -30.44
CA THR A 325 41.10 -15.62 -29.38
C THR A 325 42.53 -15.16 -29.57
N LYS A 326 43.17 -14.59 -28.53
CA LYS A 326 44.62 -14.39 -28.54
C LYS A 326 45.27 -15.75 -28.84
N PRO A 327 46.23 -15.85 -29.78
CA PRO A 327 46.92 -17.12 -30.01
C PRO A 327 47.55 -17.58 -28.69
N ASN A 328 47.39 -18.86 -28.37
CA ASN A 328 48.07 -19.47 -27.22
C ASN A 328 49.57 -19.16 -27.36
N LYS A 329 50.14 -18.49 -26.36
CA LYS A 329 51.60 -18.42 -26.24
C LYS A 329 52.07 -19.83 -25.91
N THR A 330 52.56 -20.54 -26.93
CA THR A 330 53.34 -21.79 -26.80
C THR A 330 54.60 -21.55 -26.01
#